data_AF-A0A1W6L6P4-F1
#
_entry.id   AF-A0A1W6L6P4-F1
#
_cell.length_a   1.000
_cell.length_b   1.000
_cell.length_c   1.000
_cell.angle_alpha   90.00
_cell.angle_beta   90.00
_cell.angle_gamma   90.00
#
_symmetry.space_group_name_H-M   'P 1'
#
loop_
_entity.id
_entity.type
_entity.pdbx_description
1 polymer ?
#
loop_
_entity_poly.entity_id
_entity_poly.type
_entity_poly.pdbx_seq_one_letter_code
_entity_poly.pdbx_strand_id
1 'polypeptide(L)'
;MKRNLLAKAIVAVIALALLTYGLMQLQSDPTLRDLQRIGIAALEGGGPKPREDQYIQVTDGYLMPYYMINYSHSRKRGDSAHVFVPVGSLAMQEKAFRDEKIHPVLWVRLSQDFGTKEAADKAMQSPSRYQRPYPVSGVARELEGSVREEMQKIAGLQITDPVALHEGDEPLSLGRGAELAFAGGTLLLVVALWAWGDIAGETWAKRLEVSGATVFVGASAQLITALVGGIVLVLAVGEAVNHWVEARAVSPVGAGVALVGLAMLGFGLWRNRAAVVVGADRLYLVRNRSREKLMFADVQGLLVDERKVKGVLVAKYTLLTAGKPFKVGSSWFRGGVDDARGLGALLRERVTQKMAPALQARIAGGERVSFGPLFVGHDGIGKGKATDRADVLTWQDIGSATLKNGQLKIKQKGKMFGWGSFAVSKIVNFDLLMHMLQGKVA
;
A
#
# COMPACT_ATOMS: atom_id res chain seq x y z
N MET A 1 8.85 -5.37 20.07
CA MET A 1 8.96 -3.98 19.57
C MET A 1 10.14 -3.74 18.60
N LYS A 2 11.40 -4.09 18.92
CA LYS A 2 12.57 -3.68 18.11
C LYS A 2 12.60 -4.16 16.65
N ARG A 3 11.99 -5.33 16.36
CA ARG A 3 12.19 -6.05 15.08
C ARG A 3 11.63 -5.33 13.84
N ASN A 4 10.67 -4.43 14.02
CA ASN A 4 10.07 -3.66 12.91
C ASN A 4 10.29 -2.14 13.06
N LEU A 5 11.08 -1.71 14.05
CA LEU A 5 11.24 -0.28 14.35
C LEU A 5 11.98 0.44 13.22
N LEU A 6 12.96 -0.22 12.60
CA LEU A 6 13.66 0.29 11.41
C LEU A 6 12.72 0.43 10.22
N ALA A 7 11.87 -0.56 9.94
CA ALA A 7 10.90 -0.49 8.85
C ALA A 7 9.89 0.65 9.06
N LYS A 8 9.37 0.80 10.29
CA LYS A 8 8.51 1.93 10.67
C LYS A 8 9.19 3.27 10.45
N ALA A 9 10.43 3.40 10.90
CA ALA A 9 11.22 4.62 10.74
C ALA A 9 11.45 4.94 9.26
N ILE A 10 11.83 3.96 8.44
CA ILE A 10 12.00 4.15 6.99
C ILE A 10 10.71 4.64 6.34
N VAL A 11 9.57 3.98 6.62
CA VAL A 11 8.27 4.40 6.06
C VAL A 11 7.89 5.80 6.54
N ALA A 12 8.11 6.13 7.82
CA ALA A 12 7.86 7.47 8.35
C ALA A 12 8.71 8.54 7.66
N VAL A 13 10.00 8.26 7.42
CA VAL A 13 10.91 9.19 6.73
C VAL A 13 10.47 9.40 5.29
N ILE A 14 10.12 8.34 4.55
CA ILE A 14 9.59 8.45 3.19
C ILE A 14 8.30 9.27 3.18
N ALA A 15 7.38 8.99 4.10
CA ALA A 15 6.12 9.70 4.23
C ALA A 15 6.32 11.19 4.52
N LEU A 16 7.24 11.51 5.43
CA LEU A 16 7.60 12.89 5.76
C LEU A 16 8.25 13.61 4.57
N ALA A 17 9.15 12.94 3.83
CA ALA A 17 9.79 13.50 2.65
C ALA A 17 8.78 13.80 1.52
N LEU A 18 7.81 12.91 1.30
CA LEU A 18 6.71 13.14 0.36
C LEU A 18 5.84 14.31 0.79
N LEU A 19 5.50 14.37 2.08
CA LEU A 19 4.71 15.46 2.65
C LEU A 19 5.42 16.82 2.48
N THR A 20 6.69 16.91 2.89
CA THR A 20 7.45 18.15 2.80
C THR A 20 7.69 18.57 1.35
N TYR A 21 8.03 17.63 0.48
CA TYR A 21 8.21 17.92 -0.95
C TYR A 21 6.90 18.38 -1.60
N GLY A 22 5.78 17.74 -1.28
CA GLY A 22 4.45 18.17 -1.73
C GLY A 22 4.10 19.57 -1.25
N LEU A 23 4.34 19.87 0.03
CA LEU A 23 4.13 21.21 0.59
C LEU A 23 5.05 22.28 -0.03
N MET A 24 6.31 21.93 -0.31
CA MET A 24 7.23 22.83 -1.01
C MET A 24 6.73 23.11 -2.43
N GLN A 25 6.30 22.07 -3.16
CA GLN A 25 5.71 22.22 -4.48
C GLN A 25 4.47 23.11 -4.45
N LEU A 26 3.55 22.90 -3.49
CA LEU A 26 2.37 23.75 -3.28
C LEU A 26 2.74 25.22 -3.03
N GLN A 27 3.81 25.49 -2.27
CA GLN A 27 4.28 26.85 -2.01
C GLN A 27 4.97 27.48 -3.22
N SER A 28 5.66 26.66 -4.03
CA SER A 28 6.41 27.13 -5.20
C SER A 28 5.59 27.20 -6.48
N ASP A 29 4.43 26.54 -6.55
CA ASP A 29 3.63 26.46 -7.76
C ASP A 29 2.95 27.81 -8.06
N PRO A 30 3.38 28.54 -9.10
CA PRO A 30 2.78 29.81 -9.46
C PRO A 30 1.33 29.66 -9.96
N THR A 31 0.91 28.45 -10.36
CA THR A 31 -0.45 28.17 -10.85
C THR A 31 -1.50 28.09 -9.74
N LEU A 32 -1.07 27.89 -8.49
CA LEU A 32 -1.91 27.95 -7.29
C LEU A 32 -2.21 29.38 -6.82
N ARG A 33 -1.56 30.39 -7.40
CA ARG A 33 -1.89 31.79 -7.15
C ARG A 33 -3.14 32.12 -7.96
N ASP A 34 -4.21 32.49 -7.25
CA ASP A 34 -5.53 32.87 -7.75
C ASP A 34 -5.59 33.11 -9.26
N LEU A 35 -6.33 32.26 -9.98
CA LEU A 35 -6.74 32.49 -11.35
C LEU A 35 -7.54 33.81 -11.38
N GLN A 36 -6.84 34.92 -11.59
CA GLN A 36 -7.47 36.24 -11.56
C GLN A 36 -8.30 36.39 -12.83
N ARG A 37 -9.59 36.63 -12.63
CA ARG A 37 -10.50 37.00 -13.71
C ARG A 37 -10.28 38.46 -14.03
N ILE A 38 -9.82 38.76 -15.24
CA ILE A 38 -9.52 40.12 -15.68
C ILE A 38 -10.28 40.36 -16.99
N GLY A 39 -11.10 41.41 -17.03
CA GLY A 39 -11.74 41.82 -18.27
C GLY A 39 -10.75 42.56 -19.18
N ILE A 40 -10.86 42.39 -20.50
CA ILE A 40 -9.92 43.01 -21.45
C ILE A 40 -9.95 44.55 -21.35
N ALA A 41 -11.13 45.13 -21.09
CA ALA A 41 -11.24 46.58 -20.91
C ALA A 41 -10.36 47.09 -19.74
N ALA A 42 -10.15 46.28 -18.69
CA ALA A 42 -9.28 46.65 -17.58
C ALA A 42 -7.80 46.61 -17.99
N LEU A 43 -7.39 45.67 -18.85
CA LEU A 43 -6.03 45.62 -19.39
C LEU A 43 -5.76 46.82 -20.32
N GLU A 44 -6.74 47.20 -21.15
CA GLU A 44 -6.65 48.36 -22.03
C GLU A 44 -6.60 49.69 -21.27
N GLY A 45 -7.31 49.79 -20.15
CA GLY A 45 -7.34 50.98 -19.29
C GLY A 45 -6.08 51.22 -18.45
N GLY A 46 -5.01 50.44 -18.65
CA GLY A 46 -3.79 50.52 -17.85
C GLY A 46 -3.94 49.89 -16.46
N GLY A 47 -4.87 48.94 -16.30
CA GLY A 47 -4.99 48.13 -15.11
C GLY A 47 -3.72 47.33 -14.80
N PRO A 48 -3.64 46.70 -13.61
CA PRO A 48 -2.46 45.97 -13.20
C PRO A 48 -2.11 44.89 -14.22
N LYS A 49 -0.91 45.00 -14.80
CA LYS A 49 -0.39 43.97 -15.70
C LYS A 49 -0.21 42.67 -14.89
N PRO A 50 -0.61 41.52 -15.44
CA PRO A 50 -0.31 40.22 -14.83
C PRO A 50 1.20 40.08 -14.63
N ARG A 51 1.61 39.38 -13.58
CA ARG A 51 3.03 39.02 -13.41
C ARG A 51 3.43 38.00 -14.48
N GLU A 52 4.72 37.93 -14.80
CA GLU A 52 5.30 36.87 -15.63
C GLU A 52 4.87 35.49 -15.07
N ASP A 53 4.41 34.59 -15.95
CA ASP A 53 3.87 33.26 -15.65
C ASP A 53 2.57 33.20 -14.79
N GLN A 54 1.86 34.32 -14.61
CA GLN A 54 0.56 34.31 -13.93
C GLN A 54 -0.57 33.86 -14.89
N TYR A 55 -1.32 32.85 -14.45
CA TYR A 55 -2.52 32.40 -15.16
C TYR A 55 -3.68 33.35 -14.85
N ILE A 56 -4.18 34.05 -15.88
CA ILE A 56 -5.37 34.90 -15.80
C ILE A 56 -6.46 34.31 -16.66
N GLN A 57 -7.72 34.46 -16.24
CA GLN A 57 -8.87 34.11 -17.07
C GLN A 57 -9.46 35.40 -17.64
N VAL A 58 -9.34 35.56 -18.95
CA VAL A 58 -9.98 36.66 -19.66
C VAL A 58 -11.48 36.36 -19.77
N THR A 59 -12.32 37.25 -19.23
CA THR A 59 -13.78 37.03 -19.13
C THR A 59 -14.56 37.47 -20.36
N ASP A 60 -14.01 38.40 -21.13
CA ASP A 60 -14.68 39.09 -22.22
C ASP A 60 -13.63 39.68 -23.17
N GLY A 61 -13.79 39.44 -24.47
CA GLY A 61 -12.87 39.88 -25.52
C GLY A 61 -13.45 39.70 -26.91
N TYR A 62 -13.07 40.58 -27.82
CA TYR A 62 -13.53 40.59 -29.21
C TYR A 62 -12.36 40.44 -30.16
N LEU A 63 -12.46 39.51 -31.13
CA LEU A 63 -11.48 39.34 -32.19
C LEU A 63 -11.47 40.59 -33.10
N MET A 64 -10.27 41.09 -33.39
CA MET A 64 -10.07 42.20 -34.32
C MET A 64 -9.95 41.68 -35.76
N PRO A 65 -10.21 42.51 -36.79
CA PRO A 65 -10.13 42.09 -38.20
C PRO A 65 -8.69 41.89 -38.71
N TYR A 66 -7.68 42.29 -37.93
CA TYR A 66 -6.28 42.13 -38.27
C TYR A 66 -5.76 40.77 -37.82
N TYR A 67 -4.82 40.18 -38.56
CA TYR A 67 -4.24 38.90 -38.18
C TYR A 67 -2.82 38.75 -38.69
N MET A 68 -2.11 37.80 -38.09
CA MET A 68 -0.75 37.41 -38.44
C MET A 68 -0.63 35.90 -38.54
N ILE A 69 0.23 35.44 -39.44
CA ILE A 69 0.50 34.01 -39.63
C ILE A 69 1.97 33.76 -39.33
N ASN A 70 2.24 33.06 -38.23
CA ASN A 70 3.55 32.51 -37.95
C ASN A 70 3.66 31.14 -38.61
N TYR A 71 4.64 30.97 -39.49
CA TYR A 71 4.89 29.71 -40.15
C TYR A 71 6.10 29.03 -39.51
N SER A 72 5.88 27.85 -38.94
CA SER A 72 6.94 27.05 -38.34
C SER A 72 7.07 25.71 -39.05
N HIS A 73 8.31 25.37 -39.43
CA HIS A 73 8.65 24.07 -40.01
C HIS A 73 9.25 23.18 -38.93
N SER A 74 8.54 22.12 -38.54
CA SER A 74 9.03 21.14 -37.58
C SER A 74 9.38 19.83 -38.26
N ARG A 75 10.63 19.36 -38.12
CA ARG A 75 11.05 18.04 -38.62
C ARG A 75 10.21 16.87 -38.07
N LYS A 76 9.56 17.05 -36.90
CA LYS A 76 8.75 15.99 -36.24
C LYS A 76 7.25 16.13 -36.47
N ARG A 77 6.74 17.36 -36.62
CA ARG A 77 5.30 17.63 -36.70
C ARG A 77 4.85 18.09 -38.09
N GLY A 78 5.77 18.27 -39.02
CA GLY A 78 5.51 18.82 -40.34
C GLY A 78 5.44 20.34 -40.32
N ASP A 79 4.96 20.88 -41.44
CA ASP A 79 4.65 22.29 -41.61
C ASP A 79 3.40 22.67 -40.82
N SER A 80 3.48 23.78 -40.08
CA SER A 80 2.35 24.33 -39.35
C SER A 80 2.34 25.85 -39.43
N ALA A 81 1.18 26.39 -39.83
CA ALA A 81 0.89 27.81 -39.82
C ALA A 81 -0.06 28.10 -38.66
N HIS A 82 0.36 29.00 -37.79
CA HIS A 82 -0.38 29.44 -36.61
C HIS A 82 -0.90 30.86 -36.83
N VAL A 83 -2.19 31.07 -36.60
CA VAL A 83 -2.82 32.38 -36.75
C VAL A 83 -2.88 33.08 -35.39
N PHE A 84 -2.42 34.33 -35.37
CA PHE A 84 -2.52 35.23 -34.23
C PHE A 84 -3.47 36.39 -34.58
N VAL A 85 -4.42 36.67 -33.71
CA VAL A 85 -5.42 37.73 -33.88
C VAL A 85 -5.39 38.64 -32.65
N PRO A 86 -5.40 39.98 -32.79
CA PRO A 86 -5.49 40.85 -31.63
C PRO A 86 -6.88 40.73 -31.02
N VAL A 87 -6.94 40.85 -29.70
CA VAL A 87 -8.20 40.85 -28.96
C VAL A 87 -8.27 42.09 -28.11
N GLY A 88 -9.41 42.75 -28.18
CA GLY A 88 -9.67 43.99 -27.44
C GLY A 88 -11.12 44.08 -26.99
N SER A 89 -11.46 45.20 -26.37
CA SER A 89 -12.83 45.53 -25.97
C SER A 89 -13.70 45.80 -27.19
N LEU A 90 -15.02 45.81 -26.98
CA LEU A 90 -15.98 46.18 -28.03
C LEU A 90 -15.65 47.55 -28.65
N ALA A 91 -15.27 48.53 -27.82
CA ALA A 91 -14.89 49.86 -28.28
C ALA A 91 -13.65 49.85 -29.17
N MET A 92 -12.66 48.99 -28.87
CA MET A 92 -11.48 48.84 -29.73
C MET A 92 -11.83 48.16 -31.05
N GLN A 93 -12.79 47.23 -31.05
CA GLN A 93 -13.27 46.55 -32.25
C GLN A 93 -13.98 47.52 -33.20
N GLU A 94 -14.85 48.37 -32.65
CA GLU A 94 -15.52 49.42 -33.43
C GLU A 94 -14.54 50.41 -34.05
N LYS A 95 -13.47 50.77 -33.35
CA LYS A 95 -12.39 51.61 -33.90
C LYS A 95 -11.66 50.91 -35.04
N ALA A 96 -11.33 49.63 -34.87
CA ALA A 96 -10.68 48.83 -35.91
C ALA A 96 -11.52 48.76 -37.19
N PHE A 97 -12.84 48.62 -37.07
CA PHE A 97 -13.75 48.60 -38.23
C PHE A 97 -13.87 49.95 -38.96
N ARG A 98 -13.48 51.06 -38.31
CA ARG A 98 -13.43 52.40 -38.92
C ARG A 98 -12.03 52.76 -39.44
N ASP A 99 -11.13 51.78 -39.54
CA ASP A 99 -9.72 51.99 -39.91
C ASP A 99 -8.99 53.01 -39.02
N GLU A 100 -9.45 53.17 -37.77
CA GLU A 100 -8.76 54.00 -36.79
C GLU A 100 -7.54 53.28 -36.20
N LYS A 101 -6.53 54.05 -35.79
CA LYS A 101 -5.33 53.50 -35.15
C LYS A 101 -5.68 52.87 -33.80
N ILE A 102 -5.30 51.61 -33.60
CA ILE A 102 -5.52 50.86 -32.35
C ILE A 102 -4.20 50.44 -31.69
N HIS A 103 -4.27 50.20 -30.37
CA HIS A 103 -3.14 49.80 -29.53
C HIS A 103 -3.47 48.46 -28.83
N PRO A 104 -3.30 47.32 -29.49
CA PRO A 104 -3.64 46.03 -28.88
C PRO A 104 -2.63 45.68 -27.80
N VAL A 105 -3.13 45.26 -26.63
CA VAL A 105 -2.32 44.77 -25.50
C VAL A 105 -2.24 43.24 -25.49
N LEU A 106 -3.24 42.56 -26.09
CA LEU A 106 -3.36 41.11 -26.08
C LEU A 106 -3.52 40.56 -27.50
N TRP A 107 -2.86 39.44 -27.76
CA TRP A 107 -2.98 38.65 -28.97
C TRP A 107 -3.40 37.24 -28.63
N VAL A 108 -4.22 36.60 -29.45
CA VAL A 108 -4.70 35.24 -29.22
C VAL A 108 -4.25 34.37 -30.38
N ARG A 109 -3.64 33.22 -30.06
CA ARG A 109 -3.40 32.17 -31.05
C ARG A 109 -4.69 31.41 -31.25
N LEU A 110 -5.18 31.32 -32.48
CA LEU A 110 -6.34 30.49 -32.80
C LEU A 110 -6.01 29.00 -32.60
N SER A 111 -6.95 28.21 -32.10
CA SER A 111 -6.76 26.77 -31.86
C SER A 111 -6.66 25.93 -33.12
N GLN A 112 -7.11 26.47 -34.26
CA GLN A 112 -6.93 25.80 -35.54
C GLN A 112 -5.48 25.95 -36.02
N ASP A 113 -4.79 24.83 -36.15
CA ASP A 113 -3.53 24.75 -36.88
C ASP A 113 -3.79 24.50 -38.37
N PHE A 114 -3.03 25.17 -39.23
CA PHE A 114 -3.13 25.03 -40.69
C PHE A 114 -1.87 24.36 -41.23
N GLY A 115 -2.03 23.47 -42.21
CA GLY A 115 -0.89 22.78 -42.82
C GLY A 115 -0.03 23.69 -43.71
N THR A 116 -0.59 24.80 -44.22
CA THR A 116 0.14 25.77 -45.05
C THR A 116 -0.26 27.20 -44.73
N LYS A 117 0.59 28.16 -45.09
CA LYS A 117 0.30 29.59 -44.95
C LYS A 117 -0.91 30.01 -45.78
N GLU A 118 -1.02 29.52 -47.01
CA GLU A 118 -2.13 29.82 -47.93
C GLU A 118 -3.48 29.30 -47.38
N ALA A 119 -3.45 28.15 -46.70
CA ALA A 119 -4.64 27.59 -46.06
C ALA A 119 -5.10 28.46 -44.87
N ALA A 120 -4.15 28.96 -44.08
CA ALA A 120 -4.44 29.94 -43.04
C ALA A 120 -5.00 31.23 -43.64
N ASP A 121 -4.32 31.85 -44.61
CA ASP A 121 -4.77 33.09 -45.27
C ASP A 121 -6.18 32.97 -45.85
N LYS A 122 -6.47 31.87 -46.55
CA LYS A 122 -7.80 31.60 -47.11
C LYS A 122 -8.86 31.47 -46.02
N ALA A 123 -8.53 30.85 -44.89
CA ALA A 123 -9.45 30.74 -43.76
C ALA A 123 -9.68 32.09 -43.06
N MET A 124 -8.69 32.98 -43.07
CA MET A 124 -8.79 34.33 -42.51
C MET A 124 -9.64 35.27 -43.36
N GLN A 125 -9.61 35.10 -44.68
CA GLN A 125 -10.42 35.88 -45.62
C GLN A 125 -11.91 35.49 -45.64
N SER A 126 -12.30 34.42 -44.93
CA SER A 126 -13.70 33.98 -44.86
C SER A 126 -14.55 34.96 -44.01
N PRO A 127 -15.52 35.68 -44.60
CA PRO A 127 -16.27 36.76 -43.92
C PRO A 127 -17.02 36.31 -42.66
N SER A 128 -17.38 35.03 -42.58
CA SER A 128 -18.23 34.49 -41.50
C SER A 128 -17.50 34.36 -40.15
N ARG A 129 -16.17 34.35 -40.14
CA ARG A 129 -15.40 33.98 -38.95
C ARG A 129 -15.08 35.14 -38.01
N TYR A 130 -15.02 36.37 -38.54
CA TYR A 130 -14.61 37.57 -37.79
C TYR A 130 -15.71 38.63 -37.63
N GLN A 131 -16.91 38.36 -38.15
CA GLN A 131 -18.06 39.26 -38.04
C GLN A 131 -18.91 39.05 -36.78
N ARG A 132 -18.66 37.99 -35.99
CA ARG A 132 -19.44 37.70 -34.79
C ARG A 132 -18.56 37.80 -33.53
N PRO A 133 -19.04 38.46 -32.46
CA PRO A 133 -18.41 38.39 -31.15
C PRO A 133 -18.20 36.93 -30.75
N TYR A 134 -16.97 36.56 -30.44
CA TYR A 134 -16.67 35.25 -29.89
C TYR A 134 -15.92 35.46 -28.57
N PRO A 135 -16.52 35.13 -27.42
CA PRO A 135 -15.81 35.21 -26.15
C PRO A 135 -14.66 34.21 -26.18
N VAL A 136 -13.47 34.70 -25.86
CA VAL A 136 -12.25 33.88 -25.79
C VAL A 136 -11.74 33.88 -24.36
N SER A 137 -11.54 32.69 -23.82
CA SER A 137 -10.86 32.44 -22.56
C SER A 137 -9.56 31.71 -22.82
N GLY A 138 -8.56 31.93 -21.99
CA GLY A 138 -7.30 31.22 -22.08
C GLY A 138 -6.27 31.77 -21.11
N VAL A 139 -5.03 31.32 -21.26
CA VAL A 139 -3.89 31.64 -20.39
C VAL A 139 -2.92 32.57 -21.11
N ALA A 140 -2.50 33.64 -20.46
CA ALA A 140 -1.52 34.60 -20.96
C ALA A 140 -0.06 34.08 -20.92
N ARG A 141 0.72 34.33 -21.97
CA ARG A 141 2.18 34.08 -22.10
C ARG A 141 2.84 35.13 -23.00
N GLU A 142 4.16 35.24 -23.05
CA GLU A 142 4.81 36.13 -24.01
C GLU A 142 4.72 35.64 -25.46
N LEU A 143 4.63 36.59 -26.41
CA LEU A 143 4.80 36.28 -27.83
C LEU A 143 6.25 35.92 -28.16
N GLU A 144 6.41 34.95 -29.06
CA GLU A 144 7.70 34.60 -29.68
C GLU A 144 8.34 35.84 -30.35
N GLY A 145 9.68 35.90 -30.31
CA GLY A 145 10.44 37.05 -30.84
C GLY A 145 10.19 37.31 -32.33
N SER A 146 10.09 36.26 -33.14
CA SER A 146 9.79 36.36 -34.58
C SER A 146 8.42 37.00 -34.84
N VAL A 147 7.41 36.60 -34.08
CA VAL A 147 6.04 37.14 -34.18
C VAL A 147 6.03 38.61 -33.76
N ARG A 148 6.75 38.94 -32.67
CA ARG A 148 6.90 40.31 -32.16
C ARG A 148 7.51 41.25 -33.21
N GLU A 149 8.57 40.82 -33.88
CA GLU A 149 9.24 41.58 -34.95
C GLU A 149 8.34 41.79 -36.16
N GLU A 150 7.53 40.80 -36.52
CA GLU A 150 6.62 40.88 -37.67
C GLU A 150 5.46 41.85 -37.38
N MET A 151 4.92 41.84 -36.15
CA MET A 151 3.84 42.76 -35.76
C MET A 151 4.26 44.23 -35.74
N GLN A 152 5.52 44.53 -35.41
CA GLN A 152 6.06 45.90 -35.44
C GLN A 152 6.13 46.50 -36.87
N LYS A 153 6.09 45.65 -37.91
CA LYS A 153 6.15 46.08 -39.31
C LYS A 153 4.79 46.51 -39.86
N ILE A 154 3.68 46.15 -39.21
CA ILE A 154 2.34 46.54 -39.66
C ILE A 154 2.10 48.00 -39.31
N ALA A 155 1.95 48.84 -40.34
CA ALA A 155 1.73 50.27 -40.19
C ALA A 155 0.49 50.57 -39.32
N GLY A 156 0.71 51.31 -38.22
CA GLY A 156 -0.37 51.79 -37.34
C GLY A 156 -0.51 51.03 -36.01
N LEU A 157 0.03 49.82 -35.87
CA LEU A 157 -0.03 49.09 -34.61
C LEU A 157 1.17 49.46 -33.72
N GLN A 158 0.91 50.02 -32.54
CA GLN A 158 1.94 50.17 -31.51
C GLN A 158 1.64 49.20 -30.38
N ILE A 159 2.63 48.38 -30.06
CA ILE A 159 2.52 47.28 -29.11
C ILE A 159 3.23 47.69 -27.81
N THR A 160 2.47 47.76 -26.73
CA THR A 160 3.00 47.95 -25.38
C THR A 160 2.95 46.62 -24.66
N ASP A 161 4.04 45.85 -24.78
CA ASP A 161 4.28 44.52 -24.18
C ASP A 161 3.27 43.45 -24.60
N PRO A 162 3.47 42.80 -25.76
CA PRO A 162 2.48 41.86 -26.26
C PRO A 162 2.48 40.55 -25.49
N VAL A 163 1.27 40.10 -25.17
CA VAL A 163 1.02 38.83 -24.51
C VAL A 163 0.10 37.99 -25.38
N ALA A 164 0.48 36.73 -25.60
CA ALA A 164 -0.27 35.69 -26.27
C ALA A 164 -1.24 35.00 -25.29
N LEU A 165 -2.50 34.89 -25.64
CA LEU A 165 -3.44 33.97 -24.99
C LEU A 165 -3.36 32.62 -25.69
N HIS A 166 -3.16 31.57 -24.91
CA HIS A 166 -3.32 30.20 -25.34
C HIS A 166 -4.63 29.65 -24.79
N GLU A 167 -5.43 29.05 -25.65
CA GLU A 167 -6.49 28.16 -25.19
C GLU A 167 -5.80 26.98 -24.48
N GLY A 168 -6.01 26.87 -23.17
CA GLY A 168 -5.42 25.86 -22.32
C GLY A 168 -6.44 25.46 -21.27
N ASP A 169 -6.39 24.20 -20.83
CA ASP A 169 -7.21 23.71 -19.73
C ASP A 169 -7.05 24.62 -18.50
N GLU A 170 -8.11 24.85 -17.74
CA GLU A 170 -8.00 25.54 -16.44
C GLU A 170 -6.86 24.85 -15.66
N PRO A 171 -5.88 25.60 -15.13
CA PRO A 171 -4.78 24.99 -14.39
C PRO A 171 -5.39 24.15 -13.26
N LEU A 172 -5.11 22.83 -13.28
CA LEU A 172 -5.59 21.88 -12.29
C LEU A 172 -5.28 22.42 -10.89
N SER A 173 -6.31 22.86 -10.17
CA SER A 173 -6.20 23.85 -9.08
C SER A 173 -5.60 23.32 -7.77
N LEU A 174 -4.95 22.16 -7.79
CA LEU A 174 -4.14 21.67 -6.67
C LEU A 174 -2.74 21.15 -7.04
N GLY A 175 -2.44 20.98 -8.33
CA GLY A 175 -1.13 20.53 -8.82
C GLY A 175 -0.64 19.18 -8.25
N ARG A 176 0.49 18.68 -8.77
CA ARG A 176 1.16 17.47 -8.22
C ARG A 176 1.60 17.65 -6.77
N GLY A 177 1.77 18.89 -6.31
CA GLY A 177 2.14 19.21 -4.93
C GLY A 177 1.10 18.72 -3.91
N ALA A 178 -0.19 18.93 -4.16
CA ALA A 178 -1.26 18.47 -3.27
C ALA A 178 -1.33 16.96 -3.17
N GLU A 179 -1.23 16.26 -4.31
CA GLU A 179 -1.25 14.79 -4.36
C GLU A 179 -0.12 14.20 -3.49
N LEU A 180 1.09 14.75 -3.62
CA LEU A 180 2.26 14.31 -2.86
C LEU A 180 2.14 14.64 -1.36
N ALA A 181 1.66 15.85 -1.03
CA ALA A 181 1.41 16.26 0.35
C ALA A 181 0.39 15.33 1.01
N PHE A 182 -0.70 15.03 0.31
CA PHE A 182 -1.76 14.17 0.80
C PHE A 182 -1.30 12.70 0.96
N ALA A 183 -0.57 12.17 -0.02
CA ALA A 183 0.01 10.83 0.06
C ALA A 183 0.98 10.71 1.25
N GLY A 184 1.84 11.71 1.45
CA GLY A 184 2.74 11.79 2.60
C GLY A 184 2.00 11.83 3.94
N GLY A 185 0.98 12.68 4.07
CA GLY A 185 0.13 12.77 5.27
C GLY A 185 -0.60 11.47 5.59
N THR A 186 -1.14 10.78 4.58
CA THR A 186 -1.83 9.50 4.76
C THR A 186 -0.86 8.39 5.20
N LEU A 187 0.33 8.32 4.60
CA LEU A 187 1.34 7.36 5.02
C LEU A 187 1.78 7.59 6.47
N LEU A 188 1.93 8.85 6.90
CA LEU A 188 2.23 9.17 8.31
C LEU A 188 1.12 8.68 9.25
N LEU A 189 -0.16 8.88 8.88
CA LEU A 189 -1.28 8.37 9.66
C LEU A 189 -1.26 6.85 9.78
N VAL A 190 -0.97 6.13 8.69
CA VAL A 190 -0.83 4.67 8.70
C VAL A 190 0.29 4.23 9.66
N VAL A 191 1.45 4.91 9.62
CA VAL A 191 2.56 4.60 10.54
C VAL A 191 2.19 4.89 11.99
N ALA A 192 1.51 6.00 12.26
CA ALA A 192 1.04 6.36 13.60
C ALA A 192 0.05 5.31 14.15
N LEU A 193 -0.91 4.88 13.33
CA LEU A 193 -1.86 3.83 13.67
C LEU A 193 -1.17 2.47 13.89
N TRP A 194 -0.14 2.15 13.09
CA TRP A 194 0.67 0.95 13.30
C TRP A 194 1.49 1.02 14.61
N ALA A 195 2.06 2.18 14.95
CA ALA A 195 2.75 2.39 16.22
C ALA A 195 1.79 2.29 17.42
N TRP A 196 0.61 2.91 17.32
CA TRP A 196 -0.43 2.80 18.34
C TRP A 196 -0.93 1.35 18.49
N GLY A 197 -1.05 0.61 17.39
CA GLY A 197 -1.37 -0.82 17.38
C GLY A 197 -0.41 -1.64 18.24
N ASP A 198 0.91 -1.43 18.07
CA ASP A 198 1.93 -2.09 18.89
C ASP A 198 1.83 -1.71 20.37
N ILE A 199 1.70 -0.41 20.70
CA ILE A 199 1.62 0.08 22.09
C ILE A 199 0.39 -0.50 22.79
N ALA A 200 -0.76 -0.47 22.11
CA ALA A 200 -1.98 -1.03 22.65
C ALA A 200 -1.87 -2.55 22.80
N GLY A 201 -1.13 -3.23 21.91
CA GLY A 201 -0.86 -4.67 22.00
C GLY A 201 -0.02 -5.01 23.22
N GLU A 202 1.06 -4.25 23.45
CA GLU A 202 1.93 -4.40 24.62
C GLU A 202 1.19 -4.09 25.92
N THR A 203 0.43 -3.00 25.95
CA THR A 203 -0.38 -2.62 27.12
C THR A 203 -1.42 -3.70 27.46
N TRP A 204 -2.05 -4.26 26.43
CA TRP A 204 -2.99 -5.38 26.60
C TRP A 204 -2.29 -6.64 27.12
N ALA A 205 -1.09 -6.97 26.64
CA ALA A 205 -0.31 -8.08 27.20
C ALA A 205 0.12 -7.83 28.65
N LYS A 206 0.55 -6.62 29.00
CA LYS A 206 0.89 -6.26 30.39
C LYS A 206 -0.31 -6.44 31.33
N ARG A 207 -1.51 -6.05 30.89
CA ARG A 207 -2.77 -6.23 31.64
C ARG A 207 -3.21 -7.68 31.80
N LEU A 208 -2.66 -8.62 31.03
CA LEU A 208 -3.04 -10.01 31.17
C LEU A 208 -2.49 -10.63 32.47
N GLU A 209 -1.52 -10.01 33.17
CA GLU A 209 -1.01 -10.41 34.50
C GLU A 209 -0.75 -11.92 34.67
N VAL A 210 -0.40 -12.62 33.58
CA VAL A 210 -0.12 -14.06 33.68
C VAL A 210 1.38 -14.24 33.75
N SER A 211 1.84 -14.88 34.82
CA SER A 211 3.18 -15.46 34.94
C SER A 211 3.39 -16.50 33.83
N GLY A 212 3.93 -16.08 32.68
CA GLY A 212 4.12 -16.95 31.53
C GLY A 212 4.63 -16.21 30.29
N ALA A 213 5.11 -16.95 29.30
CA ALA A 213 5.49 -16.34 28.04
C ALA A 213 4.22 -16.03 27.23
N THR A 214 4.10 -14.78 26.83
CA THR A 214 3.02 -14.33 25.93
C THR A 214 3.56 -14.27 24.53
N VAL A 215 2.93 -15.01 23.62
CA VAL A 215 3.29 -14.99 22.20
C VAL A 215 2.09 -14.56 21.38
N PHE A 216 2.25 -13.45 20.66
CA PHE A 216 1.20 -12.89 19.83
C PHE A 216 1.08 -13.66 18.52
N VAL A 217 -0.16 -13.94 18.11
CA VAL A 217 -0.48 -14.46 16.77
C VAL A 217 -0.79 -13.25 15.89
N GLY A 218 0.23 -12.80 15.17
CA GLY A 218 0.33 -11.51 14.50
C GLY A 218 -0.21 -11.48 13.07
N ALA A 219 -1.13 -10.54 12.85
CA ALA A 219 -1.00 -9.44 11.91
C ALA A 219 -0.89 -9.69 10.39
N SER A 220 -0.59 -10.88 9.85
CA SER A 220 -0.27 -10.97 8.40
C SER A 220 -1.46 -10.69 7.48
N ALA A 221 -2.60 -11.35 7.69
CA ALA A 221 -3.82 -11.08 6.92
C ALA A 221 -4.37 -9.67 7.22
N GLN A 222 -4.22 -9.21 8.47
CA GLN A 222 -4.65 -7.90 8.94
C GLN A 222 -3.84 -6.75 8.35
N LEU A 223 -2.52 -6.90 8.25
CA LEU A 223 -1.62 -5.96 7.59
C LEU A 223 -1.93 -5.89 6.11
N ILE A 224 -2.25 -7.01 5.46
CA ILE A 224 -2.70 -6.99 4.07
C ILE A 224 -4.02 -6.23 3.96
N THR A 225 -5.02 -6.52 4.79
CA THR A 225 -6.31 -5.77 4.78
C THR A 225 -6.12 -4.29 5.10
N ALA A 226 -5.26 -3.94 6.06
CA ALA A 226 -4.97 -2.56 6.42
C ALA A 226 -4.16 -1.84 5.34
N LEU A 227 -3.24 -2.53 4.67
CA LEU A 227 -2.48 -2.02 3.54
C LEU A 227 -3.39 -1.76 2.34
N VAL A 228 -4.24 -2.73 1.98
CA VAL A 228 -5.24 -2.57 0.92
C VAL A 228 -6.20 -1.44 1.26
N GLY A 229 -6.71 -1.38 2.51
CA GLY A 229 -7.56 -0.29 2.98
C GLY A 229 -6.86 1.07 2.91
N GLY A 230 -5.57 1.14 3.25
CA GLY A 230 -4.76 2.35 3.13
C GLY A 230 -4.55 2.79 1.69
N ILE A 231 -4.27 1.86 0.77
CA ILE A 231 -4.14 2.16 -0.67
C ILE A 231 -5.47 2.68 -1.22
N VAL A 232 -6.58 1.99 -0.92
CA VAL A 232 -7.92 2.42 -1.34
C VAL A 232 -8.25 3.81 -0.80
N LEU A 233 -7.92 4.08 0.47
CA LEU A 233 -8.12 5.39 1.08
C LEU A 233 -7.31 6.48 0.37
N VAL A 234 -6.03 6.26 0.08
CA VAL A 234 -5.18 7.24 -0.62
C VAL A 234 -5.75 7.55 -2.00
N LEU A 235 -6.09 6.53 -2.79
CA LEU A 235 -6.64 6.72 -4.14
C LEU A 235 -7.98 7.44 -4.11
N ALA A 236 -8.87 7.07 -3.18
CA ALA A 236 -10.20 7.66 -3.07
C ALA A 236 -10.17 9.13 -2.65
N VAL A 237 -9.26 9.50 -1.75
CA VAL A 237 -9.13 10.89 -1.35
C VAL A 237 -8.42 11.70 -2.43
N GLY A 238 -7.44 11.15 -3.14
CA GLY A 238 -6.85 11.82 -4.32
C GLY A 238 -7.93 12.18 -5.35
N GLU A 239 -8.81 11.23 -5.68
CA GLU A 239 -9.94 11.47 -6.57
C GLU A 239 -10.93 12.49 -6.01
N ALA A 240 -11.27 12.41 -4.72
CA ALA A 240 -12.19 13.36 -4.08
C ALA A 240 -11.63 14.78 -4.07
N VAL A 241 -10.31 14.93 -3.90
CA VAL A 241 -9.59 16.21 -3.95
C VAL A 241 -9.60 16.77 -5.37
N ASN A 242 -9.30 15.96 -6.38
CA ASN A 242 -9.35 16.37 -7.79
C ASN A 242 -10.77 16.79 -8.19
N HIS A 243 -11.79 16.04 -7.78
CA HIS A 243 -13.17 16.40 -8.06
C HIS A 243 -13.63 17.66 -7.31
N TRP A 244 -13.20 17.84 -6.06
CA TRP A 244 -13.50 19.06 -5.31
C TRP A 244 -12.86 20.30 -5.95
N VAL A 245 -11.67 20.14 -6.50
CA VAL A 245 -10.98 21.16 -7.29
C VAL A 245 -11.75 21.57 -8.53
N GLU A 246 -12.18 20.59 -9.32
CA GLU A 246 -12.84 20.84 -10.60
C GLU A 246 -14.29 21.31 -10.42
N ALA A 247 -15.05 20.62 -9.56
CA ALA A 247 -16.49 20.83 -9.42
C ALA A 247 -16.88 21.71 -8.22
N ARG A 248 -15.91 22.13 -7.39
CA ARG A 248 -16.15 22.77 -6.08
C ARG A 248 -17.09 21.96 -5.17
N ALA A 249 -17.20 20.66 -5.41
CA ALA A 249 -18.10 19.73 -4.74
C ALA A 249 -17.36 18.44 -4.41
N VAL A 250 -17.64 17.87 -3.24
CA VAL A 250 -17.04 16.58 -2.85
C VAL A 250 -17.67 15.47 -3.68
N SER A 251 -16.86 14.65 -4.36
CA SER A 251 -17.36 13.47 -5.05
C SER A 251 -18.03 12.51 -4.06
N PRO A 252 -19.34 12.24 -4.16
CA PRO A 252 -20.00 11.30 -3.26
C PRO A 252 -19.43 9.88 -3.42
N VAL A 253 -18.97 9.54 -4.63
CA VAL A 253 -18.28 8.27 -4.91
C VAL A 253 -16.91 8.25 -4.22
N GLY A 254 -16.09 9.29 -4.39
CA GLY A 254 -14.78 9.40 -3.73
C GLY A 254 -14.87 9.33 -2.21
N ALA A 255 -15.81 10.07 -1.62
CA ALA A 255 -16.09 10.01 -0.17
C ALA A 255 -16.53 8.61 0.28
N GLY A 256 -17.40 7.94 -0.49
CA GLY A 256 -17.83 6.58 -0.21
C GLY A 256 -16.67 5.58 -0.21
N VAL A 257 -15.80 5.62 -1.22
CA VAL A 257 -14.62 4.74 -1.32
C VAL A 257 -13.62 5.05 -0.20
N ALA A 258 -13.43 6.32 0.17
CA ALA A 258 -12.58 6.71 1.28
C ALA A 258 -13.11 6.13 2.62
N LEU A 259 -14.41 6.20 2.87
CA LEU A 259 -15.03 5.58 4.04
C LEU A 259 -14.84 4.06 4.06
N VAL A 260 -14.93 3.38 2.91
CA VAL A 260 -14.63 1.95 2.80
C VAL A 260 -13.16 1.67 3.11
N GLY A 261 -12.23 2.44 2.55
CA GLY A 261 -10.79 2.31 2.83
C GLY A 261 -10.49 2.49 4.32
N LEU A 262 -11.08 3.52 4.94
CA LEU A 262 -10.95 3.80 6.37
C LEU A 262 -11.58 2.70 7.23
N ALA A 263 -12.74 2.16 6.84
CA ALA A 263 -13.38 1.04 7.52
C ALA A 263 -12.55 -0.25 7.41
N MET A 264 -11.98 -0.55 6.24
CA MET A 264 -11.07 -1.68 6.05
C MET A 264 -9.79 -1.54 6.87
N LEU A 265 -9.23 -0.34 6.92
CA LEU A 265 -8.05 -0.02 7.71
C LEU A 265 -8.35 -0.16 9.20
N GLY A 266 -9.43 0.47 9.68
CA GLY A 266 -9.90 0.36 11.06
C GLY A 266 -10.23 -1.08 11.44
N PHE A 267 -10.90 -1.83 10.58
CA PHE A 267 -11.23 -3.25 10.79
C PHE A 267 -9.97 -4.13 10.81
N GLY A 268 -9.01 -3.89 9.92
CA GLY A 268 -7.72 -4.61 9.89
C GLY A 268 -6.93 -4.39 11.17
N LEU A 269 -6.94 -3.17 11.71
CA LEU A 269 -6.29 -2.81 12.97
C LEU A 269 -7.07 -3.27 14.21
N TRP A 270 -8.41 -3.33 14.14
CA TRP A 270 -9.28 -3.65 15.27
C TRP A 270 -9.51 -5.16 15.45
N ARG A 271 -9.66 -5.93 14.36
CA ARG A 271 -10.13 -7.30 14.44
C ARG A 271 -9.00 -8.27 14.81
N ASN A 272 -9.24 -9.08 15.85
CA ASN A 272 -8.51 -10.30 16.21
C ASN A 272 -7.06 -10.10 16.68
N ARG A 273 -6.89 -9.43 17.83
CA ARG A 273 -5.70 -9.67 18.64
C ARG A 273 -5.85 -11.02 19.32
N ALA A 274 -4.98 -11.95 18.94
CA ALA A 274 -4.88 -13.25 19.58
C ALA A 274 -3.53 -13.32 20.30
N ALA A 275 -3.55 -13.61 21.59
CA ALA A 275 -2.37 -13.98 22.36
C ALA A 275 -2.50 -15.42 22.82
N VAL A 276 -1.39 -16.15 22.73
CA VAL A 276 -1.21 -17.43 23.39
C VAL A 276 -0.35 -17.16 24.62
N VAL A 277 -0.89 -17.47 25.79
CA VAL A 277 -0.19 -17.31 27.06
C VAL A 277 0.08 -18.69 27.62
N VAL A 278 1.35 -19.06 27.72
CA VAL A 278 1.79 -20.34 28.26
C VAL A 278 2.15 -20.15 29.73
N GLY A 279 1.25 -20.56 30.63
CA GLY A 279 1.49 -20.61 32.07
C GLY A 279 2.16 -21.92 32.49
N ALA A 280 2.30 -22.12 33.81
CA ALA A 280 2.91 -23.34 34.37
C ALA A 280 2.02 -24.58 34.22
N ASP A 281 0.72 -24.44 34.48
CA ASP A 281 -0.28 -25.50 34.53
C ASP A 281 -1.36 -25.38 33.43
N ARG A 282 -1.37 -24.25 32.73
CA ARG A 282 -2.45 -23.86 31.81
C ARG A 282 -1.95 -23.09 30.61
N LEU A 283 -2.73 -23.17 29.54
CA LEU A 283 -2.56 -22.44 28.29
C LEU A 283 -3.82 -21.58 28.08
N TYR A 284 -3.64 -20.28 27.87
CA TYR A 284 -4.73 -19.40 27.46
C TYR A 284 -4.56 -18.99 26.00
N LEU A 285 -5.64 -19.09 25.26
CA LEU A 285 -5.78 -18.42 23.98
C LEU A 285 -6.78 -17.28 24.16
N VAL A 286 -6.25 -16.07 24.26
CA VAL A 286 -7.05 -14.86 24.41
C VAL A 286 -7.31 -14.31 23.02
N ARG A 287 -8.57 -14.27 22.59
CA ARG A 287 -8.99 -13.68 21.31
C ARG A 287 -10.03 -12.61 21.58
N ASN A 288 -9.68 -11.34 21.38
CA ASN A 288 -10.55 -10.20 21.68
C ASN A 288 -11.11 -10.30 23.12
N ARG A 289 -12.43 -10.51 23.26
CA ARG A 289 -13.13 -10.69 24.55
C ARG A 289 -13.24 -12.14 25.00
N SER A 290 -12.97 -13.13 24.14
CA SER A 290 -13.01 -14.54 24.53
C SER A 290 -11.67 -15.01 25.07
N ARG A 291 -11.73 -15.83 26.12
CA ARG A 291 -10.59 -16.52 26.72
C ARG A 291 -10.87 -18.01 26.64
N GLU A 292 -10.24 -18.68 25.67
CA GLU A 292 -10.21 -20.14 25.65
C GLU A 292 -9.10 -20.59 26.60
N LYS A 293 -9.45 -21.45 27.57
CA LYS A 293 -8.53 -21.99 28.56
C LYS A 293 -8.35 -23.48 28.31
N LEU A 294 -7.10 -23.94 28.36
CA LEU A 294 -6.74 -25.35 28.32
C LEU A 294 -5.84 -25.65 29.52
N MET A 295 -6.18 -26.66 30.31
CA MET A 295 -5.28 -27.15 31.36
C MET A 295 -4.28 -28.12 30.73
N PHE A 296 -3.00 -28.04 31.11
CA PHE A 296 -2.02 -29.04 30.67
C PHE A 296 -2.34 -30.44 31.21
N ALA A 297 -3.11 -30.54 32.29
CA ALA A 297 -3.65 -31.80 32.79
C ALA A 297 -4.55 -32.52 31.77
N ASP A 298 -5.23 -31.78 30.88
CA ASP A 298 -6.14 -32.34 29.88
C ASP A 298 -5.41 -32.69 28.56
N VAL A 299 -4.11 -32.38 28.48
CA VAL A 299 -3.31 -32.60 27.27
C VAL A 299 -2.81 -34.04 27.23
N GLN A 300 -3.24 -34.75 26.20
CA GLN A 300 -2.87 -36.14 25.89
C GLN A 300 -1.69 -36.23 24.92
N GLY A 301 -1.31 -35.13 24.29
CA GLY A 301 -0.13 -35.11 23.44
C GLY A 301 0.04 -33.82 22.66
N LEU A 302 1.20 -33.67 22.03
CA LEU A 302 1.57 -32.53 21.22
C LEU A 302 2.00 -33.00 19.83
N LEU A 303 1.34 -32.48 18.79
CA LEU A 303 1.79 -32.59 17.40
C LEU A 303 2.43 -31.28 16.96
N VAL A 304 3.58 -31.38 16.30
CA VAL A 304 4.36 -30.24 15.82
C VAL A 304 4.52 -30.31 14.30
N ASP A 305 3.94 -29.36 13.59
CA ASP A 305 4.14 -29.19 12.14
C ASP A 305 4.94 -27.91 11.89
N GLU A 306 6.25 -28.06 11.69
CA GLU A 306 7.19 -26.96 11.43
C GLU A 306 7.71 -27.05 10.00
N ARG A 307 7.57 -25.95 9.24
CA ARG A 307 8.03 -25.85 7.84
C ARG A 307 8.69 -24.50 7.61
N LYS A 308 9.75 -24.47 6.80
CA LYS A 308 10.32 -23.22 6.29
C LYS A 308 9.67 -22.90 4.94
N VAL A 309 8.95 -21.79 4.84
CA VAL A 309 8.36 -21.29 3.60
C VAL A 309 9.06 -19.98 3.26
N LYS A 310 9.81 -19.96 2.14
CA LYS A 310 10.60 -18.79 1.72
C LYS A 310 11.48 -18.20 2.85
N GLY A 311 12.15 -19.05 3.62
CA GLY A 311 13.00 -18.65 4.74
C GLY A 311 12.25 -18.32 6.06
N VAL A 312 10.93 -18.18 6.03
CA VAL A 312 10.10 -17.92 7.21
C VAL A 312 9.67 -19.25 7.84
N LEU A 313 9.87 -19.41 9.15
CA LEU A 313 9.38 -20.57 9.89
C LEU A 313 7.87 -20.43 10.10
N VAL A 314 7.11 -21.36 9.52
CA VAL A 314 5.69 -21.56 9.80
C VAL A 314 5.58 -22.79 10.69
N ALA A 315 5.15 -22.58 11.94
CA ALA A 315 4.97 -23.64 12.92
C ALA A 315 3.51 -23.72 13.36
N LYS A 316 2.97 -24.93 13.45
CA LYS A 316 1.65 -25.23 13.98
C LYS A 316 1.77 -26.29 15.06
N TYR A 317 1.30 -25.94 16.26
CA TYR A 317 1.27 -26.80 17.43
C TYR A 317 -0.17 -27.23 17.70
N THR A 318 -0.41 -28.53 17.76
CA THR A 318 -1.73 -29.10 18.06
C THR A 318 -1.64 -29.89 19.36
N LEU A 319 -2.22 -29.35 20.43
CA LEU A 319 -2.37 -30.07 21.68
C LEU A 319 -3.61 -30.97 21.56
N LEU A 320 -3.38 -32.27 21.63
CA LEU A 320 -4.42 -33.29 21.66
C LEU A 320 -5.01 -33.35 23.07
N THR A 321 -6.33 -33.38 23.15
CA THR A 321 -7.08 -33.46 24.41
C THR A 321 -8.13 -34.57 24.25
N ALA A 322 -8.79 -34.96 25.35
CA ALA A 322 -9.93 -35.88 25.27
C ALA A 322 -11.08 -35.35 24.41
N GLY A 323 -11.21 -34.02 24.32
CA GLY A 323 -12.21 -33.34 23.52
C GLY A 323 -11.65 -32.80 22.21
N LYS A 324 -11.88 -31.52 21.97
CA LYS A 324 -11.44 -30.85 20.74
C LYS A 324 -9.94 -30.52 20.82
N PRO A 325 -9.15 -30.85 19.79
CA PRO A 325 -7.73 -30.50 19.77
C PRO A 325 -7.54 -28.97 19.76
N PHE A 326 -6.62 -28.51 20.59
CA PHE A 326 -6.29 -27.10 20.75
C PHE A 326 -5.14 -26.71 19.83
N LYS A 327 -5.37 -25.78 18.91
CA LYS A 327 -4.42 -25.44 17.83
C LYS A 327 -3.85 -24.04 18.05
N VAL A 328 -2.53 -23.95 18.21
CA VAL A 328 -1.77 -22.70 18.32
C VAL A 328 -0.62 -22.68 17.31
N GLY A 329 -0.06 -21.50 17.04
CA GLY A 329 1.00 -21.32 16.04
C GLY A 329 0.58 -20.44 14.86
N SER A 330 1.50 -20.31 13.91
CA SER A 330 1.33 -19.50 12.72
C SER A 330 0.48 -20.21 11.67
N SER A 331 -0.41 -19.46 11.04
CA SER A 331 -1.10 -19.87 9.81
C SER A 331 -1.14 -18.67 8.88
N TRP A 332 -1.01 -18.91 7.58
CA TRP A 332 -1.07 -17.84 6.59
C TRP A 332 -2.33 -16.98 6.71
N PHE A 333 -3.45 -17.58 7.13
CA PHE A 333 -4.72 -16.89 7.40
C PHE A 333 -4.83 -16.30 8.81
N ARG A 334 -4.16 -16.88 9.81
CA ARG A 334 -4.33 -16.49 11.23
C ARG A 334 -3.23 -15.58 11.75
N GLY A 335 -2.24 -15.30 10.92
CA GLY A 335 -1.07 -14.55 11.34
C GLY A 335 0.14 -15.43 11.64
N GLY A 336 1.32 -14.83 11.57
CA GLY A 336 2.56 -15.41 12.10
C GLY A 336 2.51 -15.45 13.64
N VAL A 337 3.38 -16.21 14.28
CA VAL A 337 3.60 -16.07 15.73
C VAL A 337 4.95 -15.40 15.90
N ASP A 338 5.00 -14.25 16.58
CA ASP A 338 6.19 -13.39 16.64
C ASP A 338 7.46 -14.15 17.04
N ASP A 339 7.30 -15.07 18.00
CA ASP A 339 8.31 -16.04 18.40
C ASP A 339 7.76 -17.47 18.35
N ALA A 340 7.49 -17.95 17.14
CA ALA A 340 7.02 -19.32 16.92
C ALA A 340 7.96 -20.38 17.56
N ARG A 341 9.28 -20.16 17.53
CA ARG A 341 10.25 -21.09 18.13
C ARG A 341 10.18 -21.10 19.64
N GLY A 342 10.18 -19.93 20.29
CA GLY A 342 10.05 -19.83 21.74
C GLY A 342 8.72 -20.41 22.24
N LEU A 343 7.62 -20.15 21.52
CA LEU A 343 6.34 -20.80 21.79
C LEU A 343 6.46 -22.34 21.72
N GLY A 344 7.07 -22.85 20.65
CA GLY A 344 7.27 -24.28 20.47
C GLY A 344 8.10 -24.91 21.57
N ALA A 345 9.23 -24.29 21.93
CA ALA A 345 10.11 -24.76 23.00
C ALA A 345 9.36 -24.85 24.33
N LEU A 346 8.62 -23.81 24.71
CA LEU A 346 7.83 -23.78 25.94
C LEU A 346 6.71 -24.81 25.94
N LEU A 347 5.97 -24.96 24.84
CA LEU A 347 4.92 -25.98 24.76
C LEU A 347 5.50 -27.39 24.88
N ARG A 348 6.63 -27.67 24.22
CA ARG A 348 7.32 -28.96 24.30
C ARG A 348 7.80 -29.24 25.71
N GLU A 349 8.42 -28.26 26.37
CA GLU A 349 8.87 -28.36 27.77
C GLU A 349 7.71 -28.68 28.70
N ARG A 350 6.63 -27.89 28.67
CA ARG A 350 5.46 -28.07 29.55
C ARG A 350 4.76 -29.40 29.33
N VAL A 351 4.55 -29.79 28.07
CA VAL A 351 3.93 -31.09 27.74
C VAL A 351 4.84 -32.24 28.16
N THR A 352 6.14 -32.15 27.91
CA THR A 352 7.10 -33.20 28.30
C THR A 352 7.18 -33.35 29.81
N GLN A 353 7.33 -32.25 30.56
CA GLN A 353 7.37 -32.26 32.03
C GLN A 353 6.12 -32.92 32.63
N LYS A 354 4.94 -32.67 32.03
CA LYS A 354 3.68 -33.25 32.49
C LYS A 354 3.52 -34.72 32.12
N MET A 355 3.85 -35.09 30.88
CA MET A 355 3.54 -36.40 30.32
C MET A 355 4.63 -37.46 30.57
N ALA A 356 5.89 -37.06 30.68
CA ALA A 356 7.01 -38.00 30.77
C ALA A 356 6.87 -39.00 31.94
N PRO A 357 6.53 -38.59 33.18
CA PRO A 357 6.44 -39.53 34.31
C PRO A 357 5.36 -40.59 34.09
N ALA A 358 4.18 -40.19 33.62
CA ALA A 358 3.07 -41.10 33.38
C ALA A 358 3.36 -42.07 32.23
N LEU A 359 4.00 -41.62 31.16
CA LEU A 359 4.37 -42.47 30.03
C LEU A 359 5.49 -43.45 30.40
N GLN A 360 6.48 -43.03 31.19
CA GLN A 360 7.51 -43.91 31.73
C GLN A 360 6.91 -45.00 32.63
N ALA A 361 5.99 -44.64 33.54
CA ALA A 361 5.33 -45.61 34.41
C ALA A 361 4.52 -46.65 33.61
N ARG A 362 3.81 -46.22 32.55
CA ARG A 362 3.07 -47.13 31.66
C ARG A 362 3.98 -48.10 30.93
N ILE A 363 5.08 -47.60 30.36
CA ILE A 363 6.07 -48.44 29.66
C ILE A 363 6.74 -49.43 30.63
N ALA A 364 7.11 -48.96 31.83
CA ALA A 364 7.68 -49.80 32.88
C ALA A 364 6.70 -50.88 33.36
N GLY A 365 5.39 -50.59 33.36
CA GLY A 365 4.32 -51.56 33.60
C GLY A 365 4.06 -52.54 32.45
N GLY A 366 4.85 -52.50 31.37
CA GLY A 366 4.72 -53.38 30.21
C GLY A 366 3.72 -52.89 29.15
N GLU A 367 3.13 -51.71 29.33
CA GLU A 367 2.16 -51.16 28.37
C GLU A 367 2.85 -50.63 27.11
N ARG A 368 2.22 -50.86 25.95
CA ARG A 368 2.64 -50.28 24.66
C ARG A 368 2.01 -48.89 24.47
N VAL A 369 2.83 -47.85 24.51
CA VAL A 369 2.41 -46.45 24.37
C VAL A 369 2.48 -46.00 22.90
N SER A 370 1.38 -45.47 22.35
CA SER A 370 1.36 -44.94 20.98
C SER A 370 1.90 -43.51 20.88
N PHE A 371 2.70 -43.27 19.83
CA PHE A 371 3.24 -41.97 19.41
C PHE A 371 2.75 -41.61 17.99
N GLY A 372 1.56 -42.07 17.59
CA GLY A 372 1.02 -41.88 16.24
C GLY A 372 1.32 -43.09 15.34
N PRO A 373 2.18 -42.96 14.30
CA PRO A 373 2.54 -44.10 13.44
C PRO A 373 3.49 -45.10 14.09
N LEU A 374 3.92 -44.82 15.32
CA LEU A 374 4.85 -45.61 16.12
C LEU A 374 4.23 -45.93 17.47
N PHE A 375 4.68 -47.00 18.10
CA PHE A 375 4.47 -47.25 19.52
C PHE A 375 5.76 -47.70 20.19
N VAL A 376 5.87 -47.46 21.48
CA VAL A 376 7.02 -47.83 22.31
C VAL A 376 6.53 -48.74 23.44
N GLY A 377 7.23 -49.85 23.65
CA GLY A 377 7.00 -50.77 24.76
C GLY A 377 8.31 -51.13 25.45
N HIS A 378 8.24 -52.03 26.42
CA HIS A 378 9.42 -52.55 27.12
C HIS A 378 10.36 -53.32 26.16
N ASP A 379 9.82 -54.01 25.16
CA ASP A 379 10.53 -54.85 24.19
C ASP A 379 11.22 -54.06 23.07
N GLY A 380 10.72 -52.87 22.71
CA GLY A 380 11.27 -52.07 21.63
C GLY A 380 10.34 -50.99 21.10
N ILE A 381 10.56 -50.63 19.84
CA ILE A 381 9.73 -49.70 19.07
C ILE A 381 9.05 -50.43 17.92
N GLY A 382 7.73 -50.28 17.78
CA GLY A 382 6.97 -50.88 16.68
C GLY A 382 6.33 -49.84 15.77
N LYS A 383 6.04 -50.24 14.53
CA LYS A 383 5.35 -49.40 13.54
C LYS A 383 3.89 -49.82 13.38
N GLY A 384 2.99 -48.83 13.26
CA GLY A 384 1.55 -49.05 13.10
C GLY A 384 0.75 -49.06 14.40
N LYS A 385 -0.34 -49.82 14.44
CA LYS A 385 -1.17 -49.99 15.66
C LYS A 385 -0.47 -50.93 16.64
N ALA A 386 -0.60 -50.65 17.94
CA ALA A 386 -0.12 -51.53 19.01
C ALA A 386 -0.97 -52.82 19.05
N THR A 387 -0.58 -53.80 18.24
CA THR A 387 -1.21 -55.13 18.15
C THR A 387 -0.12 -56.20 18.21
N ASP A 388 -0.46 -57.43 18.54
CA ASP A 388 0.51 -58.52 18.70
C ASP A 388 1.22 -58.90 17.39
N ARG A 389 0.69 -58.47 16.23
CA ARG A 389 1.29 -58.68 14.91
C ARG A 389 2.12 -57.50 14.40
N ALA A 390 2.35 -56.51 15.23
CA ALA A 390 3.15 -55.35 14.81
C ALA A 390 4.61 -55.75 14.61
N ASP A 391 5.23 -55.19 13.57
CA ASP A 391 6.67 -55.27 13.34
C ASP A 391 7.36 -54.43 14.43
N VAL A 392 7.99 -55.10 15.40
CA VAL A 392 8.69 -54.53 16.55
C VAL A 392 10.19 -54.65 16.33
N LEU A 393 10.88 -53.51 16.40
CA LEU A 393 12.33 -53.44 16.43
C LEU A 393 12.80 -53.37 17.88
N THR A 394 13.48 -54.42 18.34
CA THR A 394 13.96 -54.50 19.72
C THR A 394 14.98 -53.40 20.02
N TRP A 395 15.10 -52.98 21.28
CA TRP A 395 16.06 -51.93 21.68
C TRP A 395 17.51 -52.22 21.27
N GLN A 396 17.90 -53.51 21.27
CA GLN A 396 19.24 -53.96 20.87
C GLN A 396 19.45 -53.92 19.35
N ASP A 397 18.38 -54.06 18.59
CA ASP A 397 18.38 -54.03 17.12
C ASP A 397 18.30 -52.61 16.54
N ILE A 398 18.05 -51.58 17.35
CA ILE A 398 18.08 -50.20 16.87
C ILE A 398 19.54 -49.79 16.59
N GLY A 399 19.85 -49.59 15.31
CA GLY A 399 21.17 -49.14 14.86
C GLY A 399 21.33 -47.63 14.92
N SER A 400 20.38 -46.88 14.35
CA SER A 400 20.39 -45.41 14.43
C SER A 400 18.99 -44.81 14.26
N ALA A 401 18.75 -43.66 14.89
CA ALA A 401 17.58 -42.82 14.70
C ALA A 401 18.04 -41.40 14.30
N THR A 402 17.70 -40.97 13.09
CA THR A 402 18.18 -39.70 12.52
C THR A 402 17.04 -38.84 12.01
N LEU A 403 17.12 -37.53 12.24
CA LEU A 403 16.15 -36.55 11.75
C LEU A 403 16.66 -35.94 10.44
N LYS A 404 15.95 -36.18 9.32
CA LYS A 404 16.30 -35.59 8.02
C LYS A 404 15.04 -35.11 7.30
N ASN A 405 15.03 -33.85 6.87
CA ASN A 405 13.94 -33.23 6.10
C ASN A 405 12.55 -33.39 6.76
N GLY A 406 12.45 -33.22 8.08
CA GLY A 406 11.19 -33.37 8.81
C GLY A 406 10.69 -34.82 8.91
N GLN A 407 11.57 -35.80 8.65
CA GLN A 407 11.30 -37.22 8.82
C GLN A 407 12.26 -37.83 9.84
N LEU A 408 11.71 -38.67 10.72
CA LEU A 408 12.46 -39.56 11.59
C LEU A 408 12.77 -40.84 10.81
N LYS A 409 14.04 -41.10 10.55
CA LYS A 409 14.53 -42.33 9.91
C LYS A 409 15.16 -43.24 10.94
N ILE A 410 14.62 -44.44 11.07
CA ILE A 410 15.13 -45.47 11.99
C ILE A 410 15.76 -46.57 11.15
N LYS A 411 16.98 -46.98 11.49
CA LYS A 411 17.70 -48.10 10.87
C LYS A 411 17.89 -49.24 11.86
N GLN A 412 17.65 -50.46 11.41
CA GLN A 412 18.02 -51.67 12.14
C GLN A 412 19.53 -51.90 12.04
N LYS A 413 20.15 -52.36 13.13
CA LYS A 413 21.57 -52.71 13.20
C LYS A 413 21.88 -53.82 12.18
N GLY A 414 22.98 -53.66 11.44
CA GLY A 414 23.41 -54.62 10.42
C GLY A 414 22.57 -54.67 9.14
N LYS A 415 21.51 -53.86 9.01
CA LYS A 415 20.70 -53.78 7.77
C LYS A 415 21.09 -52.55 6.95
N MET A 416 21.21 -52.74 5.63
CA MET A 416 21.53 -51.64 4.70
C MET A 416 20.34 -50.67 4.53
N PHE A 417 19.11 -51.21 4.50
CA PHE A 417 17.89 -50.44 4.33
C PHE A 417 17.36 -49.89 5.67
N GLY A 418 16.68 -48.73 5.60
CA GLY A 418 16.00 -48.17 6.76
C GLY A 418 14.81 -49.02 7.17
N TRP A 419 14.62 -49.23 8.48
CA TRP A 419 13.48 -49.95 9.03
C TRP A 419 12.18 -49.17 8.80
N GLY A 420 12.23 -47.84 8.91
CA GLY A 420 11.11 -46.96 8.58
C GLY A 420 11.49 -45.48 8.47
N SER A 421 10.62 -44.72 7.79
CA SER A 421 10.71 -43.26 7.68
C SER A 421 9.36 -42.65 8.03
N PHE A 422 9.33 -41.81 9.05
CA PHE A 422 8.09 -41.30 9.65
C PHE A 422 8.08 -39.78 9.63
N ALA A 423 6.99 -39.16 9.16
CA ALA A 423 6.86 -37.71 9.20
C ALA A 423 6.72 -37.23 10.65
N VAL A 424 7.58 -36.31 11.07
CA VAL A 424 7.60 -35.77 12.45
C VAL A 424 6.27 -35.14 12.82
N SER A 425 5.59 -34.49 11.86
CA SER A 425 4.28 -33.87 12.06
C SER A 425 3.14 -34.85 12.34
N LYS A 426 3.37 -36.16 12.20
CA LYS A 426 2.45 -37.23 12.57
C LYS A 426 2.82 -37.93 13.87
N ILE A 427 4.01 -37.66 14.42
CA ILE A 427 4.50 -38.27 15.65
C ILE A 427 4.04 -37.42 16.84
N VAL A 428 3.17 -37.98 17.67
CA VAL A 428 2.69 -37.34 18.91
C VAL A 428 3.84 -37.33 19.91
N ASN A 429 4.10 -36.22 20.60
CA ASN A 429 5.16 -36.10 21.60
C ASN A 429 6.55 -36.49 21.07
N PHE A 430 6.89 -36.02 19.87
CA PHE A 430 8.14 -36.36 19.18
C PHE A 430 9.40 -36.18 20.04
N ASP A 431 9.51 -35.09 20.81
CA ASP A 431 10.71 -34.85 21.63
C ASP A 431 10.86 -35.90 22.75
N LEU A 432 9.75 -36.37 23.32
CA LEU A 432 9.76 -37.45 24.31
C LEU A 432 10.16 -38.79 23.68
N LEU A 433 9.65 -39.10 22.48
CA LEU A 433 10.10 -40.28 21.72
C LEU A 433 11.60 -40.23 21.45
N MET A 434 12.11 -39.08 21.02
CA MET A 434 13.54 -38.90 20.78
C MET A 434 14.37 -39.08 22.05
N HIS A 435 13.88 -38.56 23.18
CA HIS A 435 14.53 -38.75 24.47
C HIS A 435 14.59 -40.24 24.85
N MET A 436 13.53 -41.02 24.61
CA MET A 436 13.54 -42.48 24.84
C MET A 436 14.52 -43.22 23.92
N LEU A 437 14.57 -42.85 22.64
CA LEU A 437 15.48 -43.45 21.66
C LEU A 437 16.96 -43.14 21.94
N GLN A 438 17.26 -41.94 22.44
CA GLN A 438 18.61 -41.50 22.80
C GLN A 438 19.04 -42.01 24.17
N GLY A 439 18.11 -42.02 25.12
CA GLY A 439 18.35 -42.43 26.49
C GLY A 439 18.49 -43.95 26.65
N LYS A 440 18.21 -44.75 25.61
CA LYS A 440 18.20 -46.22 25.62
C LYS A 440 17.75 -46.75 26.99
N VAL A 441 16.46 -46.53 27.28
CA VAL A 441 15.70 -46.94 28.48
C VAL A 441 16.49 -47.89 29.37
N ALA A 442 16.95 -47.36 30.51
CA ALA A 442 17.87 -47.98 31.47
C ALA A 442 17.43 -49.37 31.96
#